data_AF-A0AAD1CGN9-F1
#
_entry.id   AF-A0AAD1CGN9-F1
#
_cell.length_a   1.000
_cell.length_b   1.000
_cell.length_c   1.000
_cell.angle_alpha   90.00
_cell.angle_beta   90.00
_cell.angle_gamma   90.00
#
_symmetry.space_group_name_H-M   'P 1'
#
loop_
_entity.id
_entity.type
_entity.pdbx_description
1 polymer ?
#
loop_
_entity_poly.entity_id
_entity_poly.type
_entity_poly.pdbx_seq_one_letter_code
_entity_poly.pdbx_strand_id
1 'polypeptide(L)'
;MSMSQELPLEVSRSQSVWNKADTSWMLSLFGTAVGAGILFLPINIGAGGFWPLVVMALIAGPMTFWAHRGLARFVLSSAKKNSDFTDVVEEHFGAKSGRLISLLYFLSIFPILLIYGVGLTNTVDSFIVNQLHMAAPSRVVLSGVLVFAMITANVMITDVMRSCVKDA
;
A
#
# COMPACT_ATOMS: atom_id res chain seq x y z
N MET A 1 46.11 -6.24 39.90
CA MET A 1 46.15 -6.89 38.58
C MET A 1 45.09 -7.99 38.62
N SER A 2 44.00 -8.02 37.87
CA SER A 2 43.78 -7.62 36.48
C SER A 2 42.26 -7.45 36.24
N MET A 3 41.87 -6.27 35.75
CA MET A 3 40.96 -6.04 34.61
C MET A 3 39.69 -6.90 34.50
N SER A 4 38.59 -6.42 35.07
CA SER A 4 37.24 -6.68 34.53
C SER A 4 37.02 -5.73 33.36
N GLN A 5 37.11 -6.25 32.15
CA GLN A 5 36.95 -5.51 30.91
C GLN A 5 35.46 -5.21 30.69
N GLU A 6 35.07 -3.96 30.93
CA GLU A 6 33.79 -3.40 30.49
C GLU A 6 33.68 -3.60 28.96
N LEU A 7 32.76 -4.44 28.51
CA LEU A 7 32.41 -4.59 27.09
C LEU A 7 31.72 -3.31 26.63
N PRO A 8 32.33 -2.48 25.75
CA PRO A 8 31.60 -1.39 25.13
C PRO A 8 30.81 -2.00 23.98
N LEU A 9 29.60 -2.49 24.26
CA LEU A 9 28.58 -2.64 23.22
C LEU A 9 28.04 -1.25 22.89
N GLU A 10 28.89 -0.43 22.28
CA GLU A 10 28.44 0.76 21.58
C GLU A 10 27.74 0.29 20.30
N VAL A 11 26.47 -0.10 20.45
CA VAL A 11 25.54 -0.13 19.33
C VAL A 11 25.41 1.32 18.90
N SER A 12 26.29 1.75 18.00
CA SER A 12 26.13 2.97 17.23
C SER A 12 24.78 2.88 16.54
N ARG A 13 23.75 3.41 17.20
CA ARG A 13 22.51 3.79 16.54
C ARG A 13 22.89 4.97 15.66
N SER A 14 23.43 4.68 14.49
CA SER A 14 23.39 5.62 13.38
C SER A 14 21.93 5.98 13.20
N GLN A 15 21.53 7.12 13.77
CA GLN A 15 20.23 7.69 13.50
C GLN A 15 20.27 8.06 12.03
N SER A 16 19.59 7.26 11.20
CA SER A 16 19.38 7.54 9.80
C SER A 16 18.79 8.94 9.70
N VAL A 17 19.60 9.90 9.27
CA VAL A 17 19.14 11.26 9.00
C VAL A 17 18.22 11.19 7.79
N TRP A 18 17.00 11.70 7.95
CA TRP A 18 16.00 11.72 6.89
C TRP A 18 16.56 12.31 5.59
N ASN A 19 16.45 11.58 4.49
CA ASN A 19 16.96 12.00 3.19
C ASN A 19 15.83 12.24 2.17
N LYS A 20 16.19 12.69 0.96
CA LYS A 20 15.21 12.94 -0.12
C LYS A 20 14.51 11.67 -0.60
N ALA A 21 15.20 10.53 -0.58
CA ALA A 21 14.60 9.24 -0.90
C ALA A 21 13.54 8.84 0.13
N ASP A 22 13.74 9.10 1.42
CA ASP A 22 12.73 8.85 2.46
C ASP A 22 11.45 9.64 2.20
N THR A 23 11.57 10.92 1.82
CA THR A 23 10.43 11.73 1.38
C THR A 23 9.76 11.14 0.14
N SER A 24 10.52 10.73 -0.87
CA SER A 24 9.98 10.13 -2.11
C SER A 24 9.22 8.83 -1.82
N TRP A 25 9.76 7.97 -0.96
CA TRP A 25 9.13 6.73 -0.53
C TRP A 25 7.88 6.99 0.29
N MET A 26 7.93 7.94 1.23
CA MET A 26 6.76 8.33 2.03
C MET A 26 5.63 8.87 1.15
N LEU A 27 5.94 9.76 0.19
CA LEU A 27 4.94 10.29 -0.74
C LEU A 27 4.34 9.18 -1.62
N SER A 28 5.17 8.24 -2.08
CA SER A 28 4.70 7.11 -2.89
C SER A 28 3.74 6.21 -2.09
N LEU A 29 4.13 5.85 -0.86
CA LEU A 29 3.28 5.07 0.06
C LEU A 29 1.97 5.82 0.39
N PHE A 30 2.06 7.12 0.66
CA PHE A 30 0.87 7.94 0.89
C PHE A 30 -0.06 7.97 -0.32
N GLY A 31 0.47 8.14 -1.54
CA GLY A 31 -0.32 8.12 -2.78
C GLY A 31 -1.07 6.81 -2.99
N THR A 32 -0.45 5.67 -2.67
CA THR A 32 -1.13 4.36 -2.74
C THR A 32 -2.23 4.20 -1.67
N ALA A 33 -2.01 4.74 -0.47
CA ALA A 33 -2.99 4.67 0.61
C ALA A 33 -4.19 5.61 0.39
N VAL A 34 -3.96 6.78 -0.20
CA VAL A 34 -5.00 7.79 -0.50
C VAL A 34 -5.97 7.32 -1.57
N GLY A 35 -5.60 6.39 -2.45
CA GLY A 35 -6.33 6.01 -3.67
C GLY A 35 -7.80 5.59 -3.48
N ALA A 36 -8.15 4.37 -3.88
CA ALA A 36 -9.56 3.95 -3.92
C ALA A 36 -10.26 3.93 -2.55
N GLY A 37 -9.48 3.71 -1.49
CA GLY A 37 -9.97 3.55 -0.12
C GLY A 37 -10.71 4.78 0.40
N ILE A 38 -10.28 5.99 0.04
CA ILE A 38 -10.93 7.23 0.49
C ILE A 38 -12.25 7.50 -0.26
N LEU A 39 -12.44 6.93 -1.45
CA LEU A 39 -13.67 7.14 -2.22
C LEU A 39 -14.82 6.26 -1.73
N PHE A 40 -14.56 4.98 -1.42
CA PHE A 40 -15.64 4.03 -1.12
C PHE A 40 -15.88 3.80 0.38
N LEU A 41 -14.86 4.01 1.21
CA LEU A 41 -14.94 3.74 2.65
C LEU A 41 -15.73 4.82 3.42
N PRO A 42 -15.50 6.13 3.21
CA PRO A 42 -16.25 7.16 3.91
C PRO A 42 -17.70 7.28 3.44
N ILE A 43 -17.98 6.99 2.16
CA ILE A 43 -19.35 7.05 1.62
C ILE A 43 -20.23 5.97 2.26
N ASN A 44 -19.73 4.73 2.34
CA ASN A 44 -20.50 3.63 2.93
C ASN A 44 -20.58 3.72 4.47
N ILE A 45 -19.49 4.11 5.15
CA ILE A 45 -19.49 4.23 6.62
C ILE A 45 -20.24 5.50 7.07
N GLY A 46 -20.16 6.57 6.29
CA GLY A 46 -20.85 7.84 6.55
C GLY A 46 -22.37 7.75 6.41
N ALA A 47 -22.88 6.80 5.60
CA ALA A 47 -24.30 6.45 5.61
C ALA A 47 -24.76 5.91 6.98
N GLY A 48 -23.85 5.36 7.79
CA GLY A 48 -24.08 4.97 9.18
C GLY A 48 -24.08 6.14 10.19
N GLY A 49 -23.82 7.37 9.72
CA GLY A 49 -23.77 8.58 10.54
C GLY A 49 -22.34 9.03 10.90
N PHE A 50 -22.26 10.17 11.59
CA PHE A 50 -20.98 10.79 11.98
C PHE A 50 -20.17 9.97 12.99
N TRP A 51 -20.84 9.41 14.00
CA TRP A 51 -20.17 8.74 15.12
C TRP A 51 -19.40 7.46 14.72
N PRO A 52 -19.93 6.57 13.84
CA PRO A 52 -19.17 5.43 13.34
C PRO A 52 -17.88 5.80 12.62
N LEU A 53 -17.88 6.90 11.85
CA LEU A 53 -16.68 7.40 11.16
C LEU A 53 -15.60 7.82 12.16
N VAL A 54 -15.97 8.55 13.22
CA VAL A 54 -15.03 9.00 14.25
C VAL A 54 -14.42 7.81 15.00
N VAL A 55 -15.25 6.85 15.40
CA VAL A 55 -14.78 5.65 16.12
C VAL A 55 -13.86 4.82 15.23
N MET A 56 -14.21 4.61 13.96
CA MET A 56 -13.36 3.89 13.02
C MET A 56 -12.03 4.60 12.78
N ALA A 57 -12.03 5.93 12.64
CA ALA A 57 -10.80 6.70 12.47
C ALA A 57 -9.87 6.57 13.68
N LEU A 58 -10.43 6.63 14.91
CA LEU A 58 -9.66 6.50 16.15
C LEU A 58 -9.06 5.10 16.33
N ILE A 59 -9.72 4.04 15.88
CA ILE A 59 -9.24 2.66 15.99
C ILE A 59 -8.29 2.30 14.84
N ALA A 60 -8.55 2.78 13.63
CA ALA A 60 -7.75 2.47 12.45
C ALA A 60 -6.31 2.96 12.58
N GLY A 61 -6.10 4.12 13.19
CA GLY A 61 -4.76 4.67 13.46
C GLY A 61 -3.84 3.72 14.24
N PRO A 62 -4.16 3.37 15.51
CA PRO A 62 -3.35 2.44 16.28
C PRO A 62 -3.29 1.05 15.65
N MET A 63 -4.39 0.53 15.12
CA MET A 63 -4.39 -0.80 14.48
C MET A 63 -3.36 -0.86 13.34
N THR A 64 -3.37 0.13 12.43
CA THR A 64 -2.45 0.17 11.29
C THR A 64 -1.02 0.47 11.72
N PHE A 65 -0.78 1.41 12.63
CA PHE A 65 0.56 1.77 13.08
C PHE A 65 1.31 0.57 13.69
N TRP A 66 0.65 -0.17 14.58
CA TRP A 66 1.27 -1.30 15.27
C TRP A 66 1.50 -2.48 14.32
N ALA A 67 0.55 -2.75 13.41
CA ALA A 67 0.69 -3.79 12.40
C ALA A 67 1.86 -3.52 11.44
N HIS A 68 1.95 -2.30 10.90
CA HIS A 68 3.05 -1.93 9.99
C HIS A 68 4.40 -1.93 10.69
N ARG A 69 4.47 -1.48 11.95
CA ARG A 69 5.70 -1.55 12.75
C ARG A 69 6.13 -2.99 13.04
N GLY A 70 5.18 -3.89 13.28
CA GLY A 70 5.45 -5.32 13.44
C GLY A 70 6.01 -5.92 12.15
N LEU A 71 5.35 -5.66 11.02
CA LEU A 71 5.78 -6.12 9.70
C LEU A 71 7.17 -5.59 9.33
N ALA A 72 7.44 -4.30 9.54
CA ALA A 72 8.74 -3.70 9.25
C ALA A 72 9.86 -4.36 10.06
N ARG A 73 9.63 -4.62 11.36
CA ARG A 73 10.62 -5.34 12.19
C ARG A 73 10.82 -6.78 11.77
N PHE A 74 9.76 -7.44 11.31
CA PHE A 74 9.84 -8.80 10.78
C PHE A 74 10.62 -8.86 9.47
N VAL A 75 10.36 -7.96 8.52
CA VAL A 75 11.10 -7.92 7.24
C VAL A 75 12.59 -7.62 7.47
N LEU A 76 12.89 -6.69 8.39
CA LEU A 76 14.26 -6.34 8.74
C LEU A 76 15.00 -7.38 9.59
N SER A 77 14.32 -8.43 10.08
CA SER A 77 14.98 -9.51 10.85
C SER A 77 15.59 -10.61 9.99
N SER A 78 15.36 -10.60 8.66
CA SER A 78 15.98 -11.56 7.75
C SER A 78 17.50 -11.42 7.71
N ALA A 79 18.21 -12.54 7.76
CA ALA A 79 19.68 -12.55 7.63
C ALA A 79 20.14 -12.40 6.17
N LYS A 80 19.24 -12.58 5.19
CA LYS A 80 19.53 -12.48 3.76
C LYS A 80 19.42 -11.03 3.30
N LYS A 81 20.47 -10.52 2.64
CA LYS A 81 20.45 -9.20 1.99
C LYS A 81 19.60 -9.28 0.72
N ASN A 82 18.62 -8.37 0.57
CA ASN A 82 17.62 -8.35 -0.52
C ASN A 82 16.68 -9.56 -0.57
N SER A 83 16.18 -10.01 0.59
CA SER A 83 15.11 -11.01 0.66
C SER A 83 13.74 -10.39 0.39
N ASP A 84 12.90 -11.08 -0.38
CA ASP A 84 11.51 -10.72 -0.52
C ASP A 84 10.71 -11.14 0.71
N PHE A 85 9.52 -10.57 0.92
CA PHE A 85 8.66 -10.90 2.07
C PHE A 85 8.43 -12.41 2.22
N THR A 86 8.23 -13.13 1.12
CA THR A 86 8.04 -14.59 1.13
C THR A 86 9.30 -15.34 1.59
N ASP A 87 10.48 -14.84 1.25
CA ASP A 87 11.75 -15.43 1.70
C ASP A 87 11.94 -15.25 3.20
N VAL A 88 11.58 -14.09 3.75
CA VAL A 88 11.65 -13.82 5.20
C VAL A 88 10.71 -14.73 5.98
N VAL A 89 9.52 -14.97 5.44
CA VAL A 89 8.54 -15.91 5.99
C VAL A 89 9.08 -17.34 5.96
N GLU A 90 9.66 -17.77 4.84
CA GLU A 90 10.24 -19.10 4.72
C GLU A 90 11.44 -19.29 5.67
N GLU A 91 12.27 -18.27 5.85
CA GLU A 91 13.39 -18.29 6.79
C GLU A 91 12.95 -18.49 8.24
N HIS A 92 11.89 -17.81 8.68
CA HIS A 92 11.43 -17.86 10.08
C HIS A 92 10.44 -19.00 10.37
N PHE A 93 9.63 -19.40 9.38
CA PHE A 93 8.50 -20.32 9.57
C PHE A 93 8.53 -21.56 8.66
N GLY A 94 9.53 -21.66 7.77
CA GLY A 94 9.72 -22.79 6.84
C GLY A 94 8.94 -22.69 5.53
N ALA A 95 9.31 -23.53 4.56
CA ALA A 95 8.81 -23.51 3.18
C ALA A 95 7.28 -23.68 3.05
N LYS A 96 6.66 -24.47 3.94
CA LYS A 96 5.20 -24.68 3.93
C LYS A 96 4.45 -23.39 4.28
N SER A 97 4.97 -22.63 5.24
CA SER A 97 4.41 -21.35 5.69
C SER A 97 4.55 -20.27 4.62
N GLY A 98 5.70 -20.24 3.92
CA GLY A 98 5.91 -19.36 2.76
C GLY A 98 4.86 -19.58 1.66
N ARG A 99 4.58 -20.84 1.31
CA ARG A 99 3.56 -21.19 0.32
C ARG A 99 2.14 -20.82 0.76
N LEU A 100 1.81 -21.05 2.04
CA LEU A 100 0.50 -20.68 2.58
C LEU A 100 0.29 -19.15 2.55
N ILE A 101 1.29 -18.38 2.95
CA ILE A 101 1.21 -16.91 2.94
C ILE A 101 1.13 -16.36 1.52
N SER A 102 1.85 -16.95 0.56
CA SER A 102 1.71 -16.61 -0.86
C SER A 102 0.28 -16.85 -1.38
N LEU A 103 -0.34 -17.97 -0.99
CA LEU A 103 -1.73 -18.26 -1.34
C LEU A 103 -2.70 -17.24 -0.71
N LEU A 104 -2.52 -16.93 0.57
CA LEU A 104 -3.35 -15.92 1.26
C LEU A 104 -3.16 -14.52 0.66
N TYR A 105 -1.94 -14.19 0.24
CA TYR A 105 -1.63 -12.94 -0.45
C TYR A 105 -2.37 -12.84 -1.78
N PHE A 106 -2.34 -13.89 -2.59
CA PHE A 106 -3.12 -13.97 -3.82
C PHE A 106 -4.62 -13.85 -3.58
N LEU A 107 -5.15 -14.62 -2.62
CA LEU A 107 -6.57 -14.61 -2.27
C LEU A 107 -7.04 -13.28 -1.69
N SER A 108 -6.15 -12.51 -1.07
CA SER A 108 -6.46 -11.16 -0.57
C SER A 108 -6.49 -10.14 -1.71
N ILE A 109 -5.45 -10.11 -2.56
CA ILE A 109 -5.32 -9.08 -3.60
C ILE A 109 -6.28 -9.30 -4.75
N PHE A 110 -6.52 -10.54 -5.17
CA PHE A 110 -7.34 -10.82 -6.33
C PHE A 110 -8.78 -10.26 -6.20
N PRO A 111 -9.53 -10.50 -5.11
CA PRO A 111 -10.84 -9.87 -4.89
C PRO A 111 -10.79 -8.36 -4.76
N ILE A 112 -9.75 -7.80 -4.12
CA ILE A 112 -9.58 -6.34 -3.98
C ILE A 112 -9.47 -5.70 -5.37
N LEU A 113 -8.69 -6.29 -6.28
CA LEU A 113 -8.56 -5.82 -7.65
C LEU A 113 -9.87 -5.91 -8.44
N LEU A 114 -10.64 -6.99 -8.27
CA LEU A 114 -11.94 -7.14 -8.93
C LEU A 114 -12.96 -6.09 -8.47
N ILE A 115 -13.10 -5.89 -7.15
CA ILE A 115 -13.99 -4.89 -6.58
C ILE A 115 -13.56 -3.49 -7.02
N TYR A 116 -12.25 -3.24 -7.08
CA TYR A 116 -11.72 -1.98 -7.56
C TYR A 116 -12.13 -1.68 -9.01
N GLY A 117 -11.97 -2.65 -9.93
CA GLY A 117 -12.37 -2.49 -11.33
C GLY A 117 -13.87 -2.22 -11.50
N VAL A 118 -14.71 -2.93 -10.74
CA VAL A 118 -16.17 -2.72 -10.75
C VAL A 118 -16.54 -1.35 -10.17
N GLY A 119 -15.94 -0.98 -9.03
CA GLY A 119 -16.19 0.30 -8.36
C GLY A 119 -15.84 1.48 -9.24
N LEU A 120 -14.65 1.46 -9.85
CA LEU A 120 -14.16 2.51 -10.74
C LEU A 120 -15.05 2.67 -11.98
N THR A 121 -15.48 1.57 -12.60
CA THR A 121 -16.41 1.64 -13.74
C THR A 121 -17.76 2.25 -13.32
N ASN A 122 -18.28 1.87 -12.16
CA ASN A 122 -19.55 2.40 -11.64
C ASN A 122 -19.47 3.89 -11.27
N THR A 123 -18.36 4.33 -10.68
CA THR A 123 -18.18 5.75 -10.31
C THR A 123 -18.10 6.63 -11.55
N VAL A 124 -17.38 6.22 -12.59
CA VAL A 124 -17.30 7.01 -13.83
C VAL A 124 -18.62 6.98 -14.59
N ASP A 125 -19.30 5.84 -14.65
CA ASP A 125 -20.65 5.76 -15.21
C ASP A 125 -21.62 6.72 -14.48
N SER A 126 -21.59 6.71 -13.14
CA SER A 126 -22.38 7.61 -12.31
C SER A 126 -22.01 9.08 -12.55
N PHE A 127 -20.75 9.40 -12.79
CA PHE A 127 -20.31 10.76 -13.13
C PHE A 127 -20.84 11.19 -14.51
N ILE A 128 -20.79 10.31 -15.51
CA ILE A 128 -21.30 10.57 -16.86
C ILE A 128 -22.80 10.84 -16.84
N VAL A 129 -23.55 10.02 -16.10
CA VAL A 129 -25.02 10.13 -16.04
C VAL A 129 -25.46 11.32 -15.17
N ASN A 130 -24.90 11.47 -13.96
CA ASN A 130 -25.39 12.47 -13.00
C ASN A 130 -24.77 13.86 -13.19
N GLN A 131 -23.49 13.94 -13.58
CA GLN A 131 -22.80 15.23 -13.71
C GLN A 131 -22.76 15.72 -15.16
N LEU A 132 -22.51 14.82 -16.11
CA LEU A 132 -22.46 15.19 -17.54
C LEU A 132 -23.81 15.07 -18.26
N HIS A 133 -24.85 14.55 -17.59
CA HIS A 133 -26.20 14.37 -18.13
C HIS A 133 -26.24 13.60 -19.46
N MET A 134 -25.28 12.71 -19.69
CA MET A 134 -25.23 11.87 -20.89
C MET A 134 -25.85 10.50 -20.62
N ALA A 135 -26.32 9.82 -21.67
CA ALA A 135 -26.79 8.44 -21.55
C ALA A 135 -25.65 7.51 -21.13
N ALA A 136 -25.96 6.52 -20.28
CA ALA A 136 -24.98 5.56 -19.78
C ALA A 136 -24.33 4.78 -20.95
N PRO A 137 -23.00 4.88 -21.14
CA PRO A 137 -22.31 4.14 -22.18
C PRO A 137 -22.29 2.64 -21.85
N SER A 138 -22.05 1.80 -22.87
CA SER A 138 -21.93 0.36 -22.62
C SER A 138 -20.75 0.05 -21.68
N ARG A 139 -21.00 -0.77 -20.66
CA ARG A 139 -20.02 -1.09 -19.59
C ARG A 139 -18.71 -1.67 -20.14
N VAL A 140 -18.78 -2.45 -21.23
CA VAL A 140 -17.61 -3.06 -21.88
C VAL A 140 -16.72 -2.01 -22.52
N VAL A 141 -17.32 -1.03 -23.22
CA VAL A 141 -16.56 0.07 -23.83
C VAL A 141 -15.99 0.97 -22.75
N LEU A 142 -16.79 1.29 -21.73
CA LEU A 142 -16.35 2.15 -20.62
C LEU A 142 -15.17 1.53 -19.86
N SER A 143 -15.27 0.26 -19.47
CA SER A 143 -14.18 -0.43 -18.75
C SER A 143 -12.94 -0.61 -19.62
N GLY A 144 -13.10 -0.94 -20.91
CA GLY A 144 -11.99 -1.05 -21.85
C GLY A 144 -11.21 0.25 -22.00
N VAL A 145 -11.92 1.37 -22.18
CA VAL A 145 -11.30 2.71 -22.27
C VAL A 145 -10.62 3.09 -20.96
N LEU A 146 -11.26 2.84 -19.81
CA LEU A 146 -10.66 3.16 -18.51
C LEU A 146 -9.41 2.34 -18.21
N VAL A 147 -9.40 1.04 -18.51
CA VAL A 147 -8.21 0.22 -18.33
C VAL A 147 -7.07 0.74 -19.20
N PHE A 148 -7.34 1.04 -20.47
CA PHE A 148 -6.32 1.63 -21.35
C PHE A 148 -5.78 2.94 -20.78
N ALA A 149 -6.67 3.87 -20.40
CA ALA A 149 -6.30 5.15 -19.81
C ALA A 149 -5.46 4.99 -18.53
N MET A 150 -5.83 4.06 -17.65
CA MET A 150 -5.07 3.80 -16.42
C MET A 150 -3.70 3.19 -16.69
N ILE A 151 -3.56 2.29 -17.66
CA ILE A 151 -2.26 1.73 -18.05
C ILE A 151 -1.37 2.84 -18.60
N THR A 152 -1.88 3.67 -19.51
CA THR A 152 -1.12 4.80 -20.06
C THR A 152 -0.69 5.77 -18.96
N ALA A 153 -1.58 6.09 -18.02
CA ALA A 153 -1.25 6.97 -16.89
C ALA A 153 -0.15 6.36 -16.00
N ASN A 154 -0.24 5.07 -15.68
CA ASN A 154 0.77 4.39 -14.86
C ASN A 154 2.14 4.35 -15.54
N VAL A 155 2.19 4.09 -16.85
CA VAL A 155 3.44 4.12 -17.63
C VAL A 155 4.02 5.52 -17.62
N MET A 156 3.20 6.54 -17.90
CA MET A 156 3.63 7.95 -17.87
C MET A 156 4.18 8.34 -16.49
N ILE A 157 3.50 7.98 -15.40
CA ILE A 157 3.95 8.26 -14.04
C ILE A 157 5.29 7.56 -13.75
N THR A 158 5.44 6.30 -14.20
CA THR A 158 6.68 5.54 -14.01
C THR A 158 7.84 6.18 -14.77
N ASP A 159 7.59 6.68 -15.98
CA ASP A 159 8.60 7.37 -16.80
C ASP A 159 9.00 8.72 -16.18
N VAL A 160 8.04 9.46 -15.63
CA VAL A 160 8.30 10.71 -14.89
C VAL A 160 9.13 10.43 -13.63
N MET A 161 8.75 9.44 -12.82
CA MET A 161 9.52 9.07 -11.63
C MET A 161 10.93 8.60 -11.98
N ARG A 162 11.08 7.79 -13.03
CA ARG A 162 12.39 7.33 -13.52
C ARG A 162 13.25 8.51 -13.98
N SER A 163 12.66 9.54 -14.55
CA SER A 163 13.37 10.77 -14.96
C SER A 163 13.81 11.58 -13.73
N CYS A 164 12.91 11.83 -12.79
CA CYS A 164 13.24 12.55 -11.54
C CYS A 164 14.29 11.83 -10.67
N VAL A 165 14.33 10.50 -10.67
CA VAL A 165 15.35 9.72 -9.95
C VAL A 165 16.71 9.76 -10.64
N LYS A 166 16.76 9.88 -11.97
CA LYS A 166 18.03 10.03 -12.69
C LYS A 166 18.66 11.42 -12.50
N ASP A 167 17.84 12.42 -12.23
CA ASP A 167 18.24 13.82 -12.08
C ASP A 167 18.55 14.22 -10.62
N ALA A 168 18.40 13.31 -9.66
CA ALA A 168 18.57 13.53 -8.21
C ALA A 168 19.86 12.90 -7.66
#